data_AF-A0A6I1NRY8-F1
#
_entry.id   AF-A0A6I1NRY8-F1
#
_cell.length_a   1.000
_cell.length_b   1.000
_cell.length_c   1.000
_cell.angle_alpha   90.00
_cell.angle_beta   90.00
_cell.angle_gamma   90.00
#
_symmetry.space_group_name_H-M   'P 1'
#
loop_
_entity.id
_entity.type
_entity.pdbx_description
1 polymer ?
#
loop_
_entity_poly.entity_id
_entity_poly.type
_entity_poly.pdbx_seq_one_letter_code
_entity_poly.pdbx_strand_id
1 'polypeptide(L)'
;TPLFPTSQIENLREEPGQPLILDTPMFGLGGPDGPLPYAYQEWLQQRARAKDHAPAEFLDLFQHRLLSLLYKVMRKHRIALGFVTPGASPVQAQLRALTGLLPKALQERQAVPDCAVLACTALFADGRRSLAGFAAIVREQFAMPVELSAYEGAWREIPPASRSVIKPGGRN
;
A
#
# COMPACT_ATOMS: atom_id res chain seq x y z
N THR A 1 -1.81 10.52 2.80
CA THR A 1 -1.18 11.71 2.18
C THR A 1 -1.87 11.98 0.85
N PRO A 2 -2.21 13.23 0.52
CA PRO A 2 -2.86 13.54 -0.75
C PRO A 2 -1.95 13.15 -1.93
N LEU A 3 -2.55 12.69 -3.03
CA LEU A 3 -1.83 12.14 -4.19
C LEU A 3 -1.00 13.22 -4.88
N PHE A 4 -1.48 14.45 -4.85
CA PHE A 4 -0.77 15.67 -5.22
C PHE A 4 -0.50 16.51 -3.96
N PRO A 5 0.68 17.13 -3.80
CA PRO A 5 0.89 18.21 -2.84
C PRO A 5 -0.11 19.33 -3.07
N THR A 6 -0.47 20.06 -2.01
CA THR A 6 -1.42 21.19 -2.10
C THR A 6 -0.97 22.25 -3.12
N SER A 7 0.34 22.42 -3.32
CA SER A 7 0.89 23.35 -4.32
C SER A 7 0.67 22.93 -5.77
N GLN A 8 0.19 21.71 -6.04
CA GLN A 8 -0.04 21.20 -7.39
C GLN A 8 -1.51 21.26 -7.80
N ILE A 9 -2.41 21.73 -6.93
CA ILE A 9 -3.81 21.99 -7.24
C ILE A 9 -4.07 23.45 -6.89
N GLU A 10 -4.38 24.26 -7.89
CA GLU A 10 -4.62 25.70 -7.69
C GLU A 10 -6.10 25.96 -7.40
N ASN A 11 -7.00 25.29 -8.12
CA ASN A 11 -8.43 25.43 -7.91
C ASN A 11 -9.18 24.15 -8.34
N LEU A 12 -10.33 23.91 -7.72
CA LEU A 12 -11.27 22.87 -8.12
C LEU A 12 -12.67 23.49 -8.15
N ARG A 13 -13.29 23.52 -9.32
CA ARG A 13 -14.63 24.08 -9.52
C ARG A 13 -15.62 22.96 -9.76
N GLU A 14 -16.67 22.95 -8.94
CA GLU A 14 -17.80 22.04 -9.05
C GLU A 14 -19.05 22.84 -9.40
N GLU A 15 -19.51 22.69 -10.64
CA GLU A 15 -20.78 23.28 -11.09
C GLU A 15 -21.84 22.18 -11.26
N PRO A 16 -23.09 22.39 -10.79
CA PRO A 16 -24.14 21.39 -10.92
C PRO A 16 -24.41 21.07 -12.40
N GLY A 17 -24.23 19.81 -12.79
CA GLY A 17 -24.48 19.34 -14.15
C GLY A 17 -23.31 19.51 -15.13
N GLN A 18 -22.16 20.02 -14.68
CA GLN A 18 -20.93 20.08 -15.49
C GLN A 18 -19.85 19.15 -14.91
N PRO A 19 -18.90 18.68 -15.74
CA PRO A 19 -17.73 17.96 -15.24
C PRO A 19 -16.88 18.87 -14.35
N LEU A 20 -16.22 18.27 -13.35
CA LEU A 20 -15.25 18.94 -12.49
C LEU A 20 -14.15 19.61 -13.31
N ILE A 21 -13.89 20.89 -13.03
CA ILE A 21 -12.78 21.64 -13.63
C ILE A 21 -11.68 21.78 -12.60
N LEU A 22 -10.49 21.30 -12.95
CA LEU A 22 -9.29 21.34 -12.10
C LEU A 22 -8.27 22.29 -12.72
N ASP A 23 -7.93 23.36 -12.00
CA ASP A 23 -6.85 24.26 -12.36
C ASP A 23 -5.56 23.76 -11.67
N THR A 24 -4.51 23.48 -12.45
CA THR A 24 -3.23 22.97 -11.94
C THR A 24 -2.04 23.65 -12.61
N PRO A 25 -0.99 24.03 -11.84
CA PRO A 25 0.25 24.55 -12.42
C PRO A 25 1.14 23.43 -13.01
N MET A 26 0.70 22.17 -12.94
CA MET A 26 1.44 21.02 -13.46
C MET A 26 1.41 20.98 -15.00
N PHE A 27 2.53 20.57 -15.60
CA PHE A 27 2.68 20.49 -17.07
C PHE A 27 2.46 21.84 -17.79
N GLY A 28 2.81 22.95 -17.17
CA GLY A 28 2.81 24.27 -17.82
C GLY A 28 3.61 24.24 -19.13
N LEU A 29 2.94 24.58 -20.24
CA LEU A 29 3.56 24.58 -21.57
C LEU A 29 4.35 25.87 -21.84
N GLY A 30 3.94 26.99 -21.23
CA GLY A 30 4.58 28.29 -21.35
C GLY A 30 5.48 28.64 -20.16
N GLY A 31 6.11 29.82 -20.23
CA GLY A 31 7.03 30.32 -19.21
C GLY A 31 8.50 30.13 -19.59
N PRO A 32 9.44 30.59 -18.75
CA PRO A 32 10.87 30.60 -19.06
C PRO A 32 11.44 29.19 -19.27
N ASP A 33 10.92 28.20 -18.54
CA ASP A 33 11.33 26.79 -18.63
C ASP A 33 10.27 25.92 -19.36
N GLY A 34 9.32 26.55 -20.04
CA GLY A 34 8.24 25.86 -20.75
C GLY A 34 8.73 25.21 -22.06
N PRO A 35 8.24 24.02 -22.42
CA PRO A 35 8.64 23.33 -23.65
C PRO A 35 8.13 24.01 -24.93
N LEU A 36 7.17 24.92 -24.84
CA LEU A 36 6.58 25.57 -26.00
C LEU A 36 7.53 26.64 -26.56
N PRO A 37 7.87 26.63 -27.87
CA PRO A 37 8.71 27.65 -28.46
C PRO A 37 8.12 29.05 -28.30
N TYR A 38 9.00 30.04 -28.16
CA TYR A 38 8.63 31.42 -27.85
C TYR A 38 7.59 32.03 -28.82
N ALA A 39 7.71 31.75 -30.12
CA ALA A 39 6.75 32.24 -31.13
C ALA A 39 5.30 31.77 -30.87
N TYR A 40 5.11 30.54 -30.39
CA TYR A 40 3.79 30.02 -30.04
C TYR A 40 3.28 30.60 -28.73
N GLN A 41 4.18 30.87 -27.76
CA GLN A 41 3.80 31.54 -26.53
C GLN A 41 3.29 32.96 -26.80
N GLU A 42 3.99 33.73 -27.63
CA GLU A 42 3.55 35.07 -28.04
C GLU A 42 2.22 35.02 -28.80
N TRP A 43 2.07 34.06 -29.72
CA TRP A 43 0.81 33.88 -30.44
C TRP A 43 -0.36 33.57 -29.51
N LEU A 44 -0.19 32.65 -28.55
CA LEU A 44 -1.22 32.35 -27.55
C LEU A 44 -1.59 33.57 -26.71
N GLN A 45 -0.59 34.37 -26.30
CA GLN A 45 -0.84 35.61 -25.57
C GLN A 45 -1.63 36.63 -26.41
N GLN A 46 -1.31 36.76 -27.70
CA GLN A 46 -2.05 37.64 -28.62
C GLN A 46 -3.50 37.17 -28.79
N ARG A 47 -3.74 35.87 -28.95
CA ARG A 47 -5.10 35.30 -29.06
C ARG A 47 -5.91 35.50 -27.77
N ALA A 48 -5.28 35.25 -26.61
CA ALA A 48 -5.90 35.51 -25.31
C ALA A 48 -6.29 36.98 -25.12
N ARG A 49 -5.45 37.94 -25.56
CA ARG A 49 -5.79 39.38 -25.56
C ARG A 49 -6.97 39.70 -26.47
N ALA A 50 -7.12 38.98 -27.59
CA ALA A 50 -8.27 39.06 -28.47
C ALA A 50 -9.51 38.28 -27.94
N LYS A 51 -9.46 37.76 -26.71
CA LYS A 51 -10.48 36.91 -26.08
C LYS A 51 -10.78 35.61 -26.84
N ASP A 52 -9.81 35.13 -27.62
CA ASP A 52 -9.87 33.81 -28.23
C ASP A 52 -9.02 32.82 -27.43
N HIS A 53 -9.69 31.93 -26.71
CA HIS A 53 -9.08 30.89 -25.87
C HIS A 53 -9.00 29.52 -26.54
N ALA A 54 -9.60 29.35 -27.73
CA ALA A 54 -9.64 28.09 -28.45
C ALA A 54 -8.26 27.41 -28.63
N PRO A 55 -7.17 28.13 -28.98
CA PRO A 55 -5.87 27.46 -29.14
C PRO A 55 -5.24 27.01 -27.81
N ALA A 56 -5.53 27.70 -26.70
CA ALA A 56 -5.08 27.28 -25.37
C ALA A 56 -5.85 26.03 -24.92
N GLU A 57 -7.18 26.05 -25.04
CA GLU A 57 -8.05 24.91 -24.71
C GLU A 57 -7.72 23.65 -25.53
N PHE A 58 -7.28 23.83 -26.80
CA PHE A 58 -6.79 22.72 -27.60
C PHE A 58 -5.52 22.08 -27.02
N LEU A 59 -4.59 22.89 -26.52
CA LEU A 59 -3.37 22.38 -25.89
C LEU A 59 -3.66 21.70 -24.54
N ASP A 60 -4.68 22.15 -23.82
CA ASP A 60 -5.13 21.55 -22.56
C ASP A 60 -5.58 20.09 -22.75
N LEU A 61 -6.04 19.69 -23.94
CA LEU A 61 -6.37 18.28 -24.24
C LEU A 61 -5.15 17.36 -24.03
N PHE A 62 -3.96 17.81 -24.42
CA PHE A 62 -2.72 17.05 -24.25
C PHE A 62 -2.26 17.05 -22.79
N GLN A 63 -2.31 18.21 -22.13
CA GLN A 63 -1.98 18.33 -20.71
C GLN A 63 -2.89 17.46 -19.85
N HIS A 64 -4.20 17.46 -20.10
CA HIS A 64 -5.18 16.63 -19.43
C HIS A 64 -4.84 15.13 -19.56
N ARG A 65 -4.45 14.68 -20.76
CA ARG A 65 -4.03 13.29 -21.00
C ARG A 65 -2.75 12.94 -20.24
N LEU A 66 -1.76 13.83 -20.24
CA LEU A 66 -0.50 13.63 -19.50
C LEU A 66 -0.73 13.55 -17.99
N LEU A 67 -1.53 14.47 -17.45
CA LEU A 67 -1.91 14.47 -16.03
C LEU A 67 -2.67 13.18 -15.65
N SER A 68 -3.59 12.75 -16.50
CA SER A 68 -4.33 11.48 -16.32
C SER A 68 -3.40 10.26 -16.32
N LEU A 69 -2.39 10.23 -17.20
CA LEU A 69 -1.40 9.16 -17.23
C LEU A 69 -0.50 9.20 -16.00
N LEU A 70 -0.02 10.37 -15.60
CA LEU A 70 0.75 10.57 -14.38
C LEU A 70 -0.04 10.03 -13.17
N TYR A 71 -1.31 10.42 -13.04
CA TYR A 71 -2.20 9.92 -11.99
C TYR A 71 -2.28 8.38 -11.99
N LYS A 72 -2.51 7.76 -13.16
CA LYS A 72 -2.58 6.28 -13.29
C LYS A 72 -1.28 5.61 -12.86
N VAL A 73 -0.12 6.16 -13.25
CA VAL A 73 1.20 5.63 -12.88
C VAL A 73 1.45 5.80 -11.38
N MET A 74 1.15 6.97 -10.82
CA MET A 74 1.30 7.23 -9.38
C MET A 74 0.43 6.27 -8.56
N ARG A 75 -0.83 6.07 -8.96
CA ARG A 75 -1.75 5.12 -8.31
C ARG A 75 -1.24 3.69 -8.37
N LYS A 76 -0.57 3.28 -9.47
CA LYS A 76 0.01 1.95 -9.62
C LYS A 76 1.17 1.69 -8.65
N HIS A 77 2.03 2.68 -8.42
CA HIS A 77 3.28 2.48 -7.68
C HIS A 77 3.18 2.86 -6.20
N ARG A 78 2.19 3.66 -5.81
CA ARG A 78 2.03 4.09 -4.42
C ARG A 78 0.85 3.39 -3.77
N ILE A 79 1.17 2.36 -3.00
CA ILE A 79 0.23 1.42 -2.37
C ILE A 79 -0.70 2.13 -1.37
N ALA A 80 -0.18 3.12 -0.65
CA ALA A 80 -0.91 3.91 0.34
C ALA A 80 -1.85 4.98 -0.26
N LEU A 81 -1.91 5.12 -1.59
CA LEU A 81 -2.66 6.19 -2.26
C LEU A 81 -4.05 5.78 -2.78
N GLY A 82 -4.41 4.50 -2.69
CA GLY A 82 -5.76 4.09 -3.06
C GLY A 82 -6.77 4.53 -1.99
N PHE A 83 -7.83 5.24 -2.38
CA PHE A 83 -9.10 5.30 -1.63
C PHE A 83 -9.83 3.95 -1.65
N VAL A 84 -9.07 2.88 -1.53
CA VAL A 84 -9.53 1.50 -1.64
C VAL A 84 -9.44 0.92 -0.24
N THR A 85 -10.44 0.14 0.15
CA THR A 85 -10.38 -0.58 1.41
C THR A 85 -9.10 -1.41 1.46
N PRO A 86 -8.42 -1.53 2.62
CA PRO A 86 -7.14 -2.25 2.71
C PRO A 86 -7.20 -3.66 2.08
N GLY A 87 -8.33 -4.35 2.22
CA GLY A 87 -8.56 -5.68 1.64
C GLY A 87 -8.63 -5.74 0.11
N ALA A 88 -8.89 -4.62 -0.58
CA ALA A 88 -8.88 -4.53 -2.04
C ALA A 88 -7.61 -3.85 -2.58
N SER A 89 -6.61 -3.59 -1.72
CA SER A 89 -5.31 -3.10 -2.13
C SER A 89 -4.61 -4.12 -3.04
N PRO A 90 -3.91 -3.67 -4.11
CA PRO A 90 -3.14 -4.55 -4.98
C PRO A 90 -2.04 -5.33 -4.26
N VAL A 91 -1.66 -4.92 -3.04
CA VAL A 91 -0.61 -5.53 -2.21
C VAL A 91 -1.15 -6.61 -1.26
N GLN A 92 -2.47 -6.69 -1.09
CA GLN A 92 -3.10 -7.63 -0.18
C GLN A 92 -2.72 -9.08 -0.50
N ALA A 93 -2.65 -9.44 -1.78
CA ALA A 93 -2.28 -10.79 -2.21
C ALA A 93 -0.83 -11.14 -1.85
N GLN A 94 0.11 -10.20 -1.99
CA GLN A 94 1.51 -10.38 -1.64
C GLN A 94 1.70 -10.49 -0.13
N LEU A 95 1.00 -9.67 0.66
CA LEU A 95 1.02 -9.79 2.12
C LEU A 95 0.49 -11.16 2.56
N ARG A 96 -0.61 -11.63 1.96
CA ARG A 96 -1.14 -12.98 2.20
C ARG A 96 -0.16 -14.07 1.81
N ALA A 97 0.60 -13.90 0.73
CA ALA A 97 1.65 -14.85 0.37
C ALA A 97 2.76 -14.90 1.42
N LEU A 98 3.21 -13.75 1.90
CA LEU A 98 4.25 -13.64 2.92
C LEU A 98 3.82 -14.20 4.29
N THR A 99 2.53 -14.13 4.62
CA THR A 99 1.98 -14.70 5.86
C THR A 99 1.48 -16.14 5.74
N GLY A 100 1.54 -16.74 4.55
CA GLY A 100 1.04 -18.10 4.29
C GLY A 100 -0.48 -18.21 4.16
N LEU A 101 -1.21 -17.09 4.05
CA LEU A 101 -2.66 -17.00 3.90
C LEU A 101 -3.13 -16.79 2.43
N LEU A 102 -2.24 -17.04 1.46
CA LEU A 102 -2.57 -16.87 0.03
C LEU A 102 -3.72 -17.77 -0.44
N PRO A 103 -3.75 -19.09 -0.14
CA PRO A 103 -4.87 -19.94 -0.53
C PRO A 103 -6.17 -19.49 0.16
N LYS A 104 -7.25 -19.35 -0.61
CA LYS A 104 -8.57 -18.97 -0.07
C LYS A 104 -9.05 -19.88 1.06
N ALA A 105 -8.72 -21.18 0.97
CA ALA A 105 -9.05 -22.17 1.99
C ALA A 105 -8.28 -22.01 3.31
N LEU A 106 -7.34 -21.07 3.41
CA LEU A 106 -6.61 -20.74 4.65
C LEU A 106 -7.04 -19.38 5.24
N GLN A 107 -7.80 -18.59 4.48
CA GLN A 107 -8.23 -17.24 4.89
C GLN A 107 -9.39 -17.32 5.89
N GLU A 108 -9.38 -16.40 6.86
CA GLU A 108 -10.43 -16.21 7.88
C GLU A 108 -10.79 -17.50 8.65
N ARG A 109 -9.81 -18.41 8.81
CA ARG A 109 -9.98 -19.68 9.54
C ARG A 109 -9.52 -19.64 10.99
N GLN A 110 -8.80 -18.58 11.36
CA GLN A 110 -8.25 -18.42 12.69
C GLN A 110 -9.26 -17.70 13.58
N ALA A 111 -9.11 -17.83 14.90
CA ALA A 111 -9.91 -17.04 15.85
C ALA A 111 -9.59 -15.54 15.77
N VAL A 112 -8.43 -15.19 15.21
CA VAL A 112 -7.97 -13.82 14.99
C VAL A 112 -8.22 -13.44 13.53
N PRO A 113 -8.70 -12.22 13.23
CA PRO A 113 -8.89 -11.76 11.85
C PRO A 113 -7.60 -11.83 11.02
N ASP A 114 -7.69 -12.12 9.72
CA ASP A 114 -6.51 -12.18 8.86
C ASP A 114 -5.76 -10.83 8.81
N CYS A 115 -6.48 -9.70 8.93
CA CYS A 115 -5.87 -8.37 8.90
C CYS A 115 -4.83 -8.17 10.01
N ALA A 116 -5.05 -8.77 11.19
CA ALA A 116 -4.14 -8.75 12.31
C ALA A 116 -2.84 -9.50 12.00
N VAL A 117 -2.96 -10.67 11.35
CA VAL A 117 -1.80 -11.44 10.86
C VAL A 117 -1.04 -10.65 9.79
N LEU A 118 -1.76 -10.01 8.85
CA LEU A 118 -1.17 -9.19 7.80
C LEU A 118 -0.48 -7.92 8.34
N ALA A 119 -0.96 -7.32 9.43
CA ALA A 119 -0.27 -6.21 10.08
C ALA A 119 1.13 -6.62 10.58
N CYS A 120 1.28 -7.89 11.00
CA CYS A 120 2.54 -8.47 11.46
C CYS A 120 3.34 -9.17 10.34
N THR A 121 3.08 -8.87 9.06
CA THR A 121 3.67 -9.60 7.92
C THR A 121 5.19 -9.71 8.01
N ALA A 122 5.90 -8.67 8.44
CA ALA A 122 7.36 -8.71 8.57
C ALA A 122 7.85 -9.80 9.55
N LEU A 123 7.10 -10.04 10.64
CA LEU A 123 7.43 -11.07 11.63
C LEU A 123 7.08 -12.48 11.15
N PHE A 124 6.03 -12.62 10.34
CA PHE A 124 5.63 -13.90 9.74
C PHE A 124 6.47 -14.29 8.52
N ALA A 125 6.96 -13.28 7.77
CA ALA A 125 7.83 -13.49 6.63
C ALA A 125 9.23 -13.97 7.05
N ASP A 126 9.67 -13.64 8.27
CA ASP A 126 10.87 -14.23 8.86
C ASP A 126 10.56 -15.68 9.29
N GLY A 127 11.27 -16.66 8.72
CA GLY A 127 11.12 -18.07 9.10
C GLY A 127 11.51 -18.35 10.56
N ARG A 128 12.19 -17.42 11.22
CA ARG A 128 12.63 -17.54 12.62
C ARG A 128 11.49 -17.22 13.59
N ARG A 129 11.06 -18.24 14.32
CA ARG A 129 10.07 -18.11 15.40
C ARG A 129 10.75 -17.71 16.71
N SER A 130 10.99 -16.42 16.88
CA SER A 130 11.62 -15.88 18.11
C SER A 130 10.59 -15.51 19.17
N LEU A 131 10.98 -15.67 20.45
CA LEU A 131 10.19 -15.24 21.60
C LEU A 131 9.89 -13.72 21.55
N ALA A 132 10.89 -12.91 21.15
CA ALA A 132 10.73 -11.47 20.98
C ALA A 132 9.69 -11.12 19.90
N GLY A 133 9.72 -11.81 18.76
CA GLY A 133 8.72 -11.65 17.70
C GLY A 133 7.32 -12.03 18.16
N PHE A 134 7.20 -13.10 18.95
CA PHE A 134 5.91 -13.48 19.56
C PHE A 134 5.38 -12.39 20.50
N ALA A 135 6.19 -11.85 21.40
CA ALA A 135 5.74 -10.71 22.24
C ALA A 135 5.35 -9.49 21.41
N ALA A 136 6.07 -9.18 20.33
CA ALA A 136 5.70 -8.07 19.45
C ALA A 136 4.31 -8.27 18.85
N ILE A 137 4.00 -9.48 18.36
CA ILE A 137 2.66 -9.83 17.85
C ILE A 137 1.61 -9.67 18.95
N VAL A 138 1.81 -10.26 20.14
CA VAL A 138 0.82 -10.21 21.21
C VAL A 138 0.58 -8.77 21.69
N ARG A 139 1.64 -7.97 21.85
CA ARG A 139 1.53 -6.56 22.24
C ARG A 139 0.75 -5.75 21.20
N GLU A 140 1.03 -5.96 19.92
CA GLU A 140 0.33 -5.26 18.83
C GLU A 140 -1.16 -5.64 18.79
N GLN A 141 -1.49 -6.93 18.98
CA GLN A 141 -2.87 -7.40 18.89
C GLN A 141 -3.73 -7.01 20.09
N PHE A 142 -3.18 -7.09 21.31
CA PHE A 142 -3.96 -6.90 22.54
C PHE A 142 -3.71 -5.56 23.21
N ALA A 143 -2.73 -4.77 22.74
CA ALA A 143 -2.32 -3.50 23.34
C ALA A 143 -2.01 -3.61 24.85
N MET A 144 -1.51 -4.77 25.29
CA MET A 144 -1.19 -5.07 26.69
C MET A 144 0.31 -5.25 26.91
N PRO A 145 0.84 -4.93 28.10
CA PRO A 145 2.19 -5.29 28.45
C PRO A 145 2.34 -6.81 28.49
N VAL A 146 3.42 -7.31 27.90
CA VAL A 146 3.73 -8.75 27.83
C VAL A 146 5.11 -8.97 28.45
N GLU A 147 5.15 -9.75 29.52
CA GLU A 147 6.39 -10.31 30.07
C GLU A 147 6.59 -11.72 29.51
N LEU A 148 7.84 -12.08 29.24
CA LEU A 148 8.18 -13.36 28.64
C LEU A 148 9.20 -14.09 29.51
N SER A 149 8.92 -15.36 29.77
CA SER A 149 9.84 -16.30 30.41
C SER A 149 10.26 -17.36 29.40
N ALA A 150 11.57 -17.47 29.16
CA ALA A 150 12.12 -18.45 28.22
C ALA A 150 12.65 -19.68 28.96
N TYR A 151 12.77 -20.79 28.22
CA TYR A 151 13.39 -22.05 28.70
C TYR A 151 12.72 -22.68 29.93
N GLU A 152 11.39 -22.55 30.03
CA GLU A 152 10.65 -23.27 31.06
C GLU A 152 10.64 -24.78 30.78
N GLY A 153 11.01 -25.56 31.79
CA GLY A 153 11.01 -27.02 31.71
C GLY A 153 9.58 -27.58 31.72
N ALA A 154 9.31 -28.56 30.86
CA ALA A 154 8.01 -29.24 30.82
C ALA A 154 8.21 -30.76 30.94
N TRP A 155 7.37 -31.39 31.76
CA TRP A 155 7.25 -32.84 31.75
C TRP A 155 6.60 -33.28 30.44
N ARG A 156 7.25 -34.19 29.71
CA ARG A 156 6.69 -34.80 28.51
C ARG A 156 6.59 -36.30 28.73
N GLU A 157 5.45 -36.86 28.38
CA GLU A 157 5.29 -38.30 28.40
C GLU A 157 6.19 -38.93 27.34
N ILE A 158 7.01 -39.90 27.74
CA ILE A 158 7.88 -40.63 26.83
C ILE A 158 7.00 -41.59 26.03
N PRO A 159 7.03 -41.56 24.68
CA PRO A 159 6.27 -42.51 23.86
C PRO A 159 6.60 -43.96 24.23
N PRO A 160 5.64 -44.90 24.23
CA PRO A 160 5.88 -46.29 24.62
C PRO A 160 7.06 -46.95 23.90
N ALA A 161 7.27 -46.63 22.62
CA ALA A 161 8.38 -47.14 21.81
C ALA A 161 9.77 -46.68 22.29
N SER A 162 9.85 -45.59 23.06
CA SER A 162 11.09 -45.03 23.60
C SER A 162 11.28 -45.35 25.09
N ARG A 163 10.44 -46.21 25.66
CA ARG A 163 10.57 -46.65 27.07
C ARG A 163 11.45 -47.90 27.14
N SER A 164 12.52 -47.83 27.93
CA SER A 164 13.29 -49.02 28.27
C SER A 164 12.45 -49.96 29.13
N VAL A 165 12.45 -51.25 28.77
CA VAL A 165 11.74 -52.31 29.49
C VAL A 165 12.76 -53.25 30.10
N ILE A 166 12.73 -53.42 31.42
CA ILE A 166 13.50 -54.47 32.08
C ILE A 166 12.72 -55.78 31.94
N LYS A 167 13.28 -56.72 31.19
CA LYS A 167 12.78 -58.10 31.07
C LYS A 167 13.68 -59.04 31.89
N PRO A 168 13.12 -60.09 32.54
CA PRO A 168 13.95 -61.09 33.21
C PRO A 168 14.87 -61.77 32.18
N GLY A 169 16.19 -61.67 32.36
CA GLY A 169 17.20 -62.31 31.50
C GLY A 169 17.78 -61.45 30.36
N GLY A 170 17.43 -60.16 30.24
CA GLY A 170 18.01 -59.26 29.23
C GLY A 170 19.35 -58.67 29.67
N ARG A 171 20.41 -58.82 28.86
CA ARG A 171 21.67 -58.06 29.00
C ARG A 171 21.53 -56.72 28.26
N ASN A 172 22.00 -55.64 28.90
CA ASN A 172 22.09 -54.30 28.31
C ASN A 172 22.99 -54.28 27.08
#